data_AF-A0A8S3IR30-F1
#
_entry.id   AF-A0A8S3IR30-F1
#
_cell.length_a   1.000
_cell.length_b   1.000
_cell.length_c   1.000
_cell.angle_alpha   90.00
_cell.angle_beta   90.00
_cell.angle_gamma   90.00
#
_symmetry.space_group_name_H-M   'P 1'
#
loop_
_entity.id
_entity.type
_entity.pdbx_description
1 polymer ?
#
loop_
_entity_poly.entity_id
_entity_poly.type
_entity_poly.pdbx_seq_one_letter_code
_entity_poly.pdbx_strand_id
1 'polypeptide(L)'
;EWTEQVGLTLVHRDLQSMTLQLNATQQLFHYQILQMFPFTSETKRMGIIIRDEQTNEIIFYLKGADVVMQSFVQYNDWLQEECSNMAREGLRTLVVAKKTLTPEHYQDFEQRLMKVRQTLEILRNAGIKVWMLTGDKLETATCIAKSSKLIGRDHDIYTFKQITTREECLQEINMFRRKADACLIITGDTLQICLSFYERDLMELIIQCPAVVVCRCSPTQKANVVELLKKYGNQRVRVCAIGDGGNDVSMIQSADVGVGIVGKEGIQFCFLIFNESFA
;
A
#
# COMPACT_ATOMS: atom_id res chain seq x y z
N GLU A 1 -4.64 -2.55 25.68
CA GLU A 1 -5.94 -2.42 26.37
C GLU A 1 -6.57 -3.78 26.68
N TRP A 2 -7.38 -4.41 25.81
CA TRP A 2 -8.01 -5.69 26.19
C TRP A 2 -6.99 -6.84 26.39
N THR A 3 -6.02 -6.99 25.48
CA THR A 3 -4.99 -8.05 25.60
C THR A 3 -4.18 -7.93 26.90
N GLU A 4 -3.99 -6.70 27.36
CA GLU A 4 -3.28 -6.37 28.59
C GLU A 4 -4.11 -6.73 29.83
N GLN A 5 -5.43 -6.52 29.79
CA GLN A 5 -6.35 -6.99 30.84
C GLN A 5 -6.36 -8.52 30.97
N VAL A 6 -6.18 -9.24 29.86
CA VAL A 6 -6.05 -10.71 29.87
C VAL A 6 -4.60 -11.20 30.05
N GLY A 7 -3.68 -10.29 30.41
CA GLY A 7 -2.34 -10.64 30.87
C GLY A 7 -1.22 -10.58 29.82
N LEU A 8 -1.45 -10.04 28.63
CA LEU A 8 -0.45 -9.91 27.57
C LEU A 8 -0.32 -8.45 27.09
N THR A 9 0.82 -7.84 27.37
CA THR A 9 1.08 -6.42 27.11
C THR A 9 2.02 -6.25 25.93
N LEU A 10 1.70 -5.32 25.02
CA LEU A 10 2.60 -4.90 23.95
C LEU A 10 3.56 -3.84 24.50
N VAL A 11 4.83 -4.22 24.71
CA VAL A 11 5.85 -3.32 25.29
C VAL A 11 6.47 -2.44 24.23
N HIS A 12 6.81 -3.02 23.08
CA HIS A 12 7.49 -2.33 22.00
C HIS A 12 7.00 -2.81 20.65
N ARG A 13 6.91 -1.89 19.69
CA ARG A 13 6.65 -2.21 18.29
C ARG A 13 7.21 -1.13 17.37
N ASP A 14 7.96 -1.56 16.37
CA ASP A 14 8.34 -0.74 15.23
C ASP A 14 7.98 -1.47 13.91
N LEU A 15 8.67 -1.16 12.80
CA LEU A 15 8.45 -1.78 11.50
C LEU A 15 9.12 -3.16 11.34
N GLN A 16 10.05 -3.52 12.21
CA GLN A 16 10.93 -4.69 12.12
C GLN A 16 10.90 -5.59 13.37
N SER A 17 10.41 -5.08 14.50
CA SER A 17 10.43 -5.78 15.78
C SER A 17 9.16 -5.53 16.60
N MET A 18 8.83 -6.51 17.43
CA MET A 18 7.75 -6.44 18.41
C MET A 18 8.14 -7.20 19.66
N THR A 19 7.87 -6.61 20.83
CA THR A 19 8.08 -7.25 22.13
C THR A 19 6.76 -7.34 22.89
N LEU A 20 6.39 -8.56 23.28
CA LEU A 20 5.22 -8.83 24.12
C LEU A 20 5.70 -9.25 25.51
N GLN A 21 4.93 -8.89 26.54
CA GLN A 21 5.20 -9.27 27.92
C GLN A 21 4.01 -10.00 28.50
N LEU A 22 4.26 -11.16 29.11
CA LEU A 22 3.25 -11.86 29.90
C LEU A 22 3.24 -11.29 31.32
N ASN A 23 2.13 -10.66 31.72
CA ASN A 23 2.02 -9.93 32.99
C ASN A 23 2.20 -10.85 34.20
N ALA A 24 1.76 -12.11 34.10
CA ALA A 24 1.82 -13.08 35.20
C ALA A 24 3.25 -13.48 35.57
N THR A 25 4.15 -13.61 34.60
CA THR A 25 5.53 -14.08 34.81
C THR A 25 6.58 -13.00 34.55
N GLN A 26 6.16 -11.83 34.04
CA GLN A 26 7.02 -10.79 33.50
C GLN A 26 7.93 -11.28 32.34
N GLN A 27 7.65 -12.44 31.76
CA GLN A 27 8.41 -13.01 30.65
C GLN A 27 8.21 -12.17 29.38
N LEU A 28 9.32 -11.89 28.70
CA LEU A 28 9.35 -11.19 27.42
C LEU A 28 9.43 -12.17 26.26
N PHE A 29 8.64 -11.91 25.23
CA PHE A 29 8.65 -12.59 23.95
C PHE A 29 9.06 -11.60 22.88
N HIS A 30 10.16 -11.91 22.19
CA HIS A 30 10.72 -11.09 21.13
C HIS A 30 10.37 -11.67 19.77
N TYR A 31 9.82 -10.83 18.92
CA TYR A 31 9.41 -11.20 17.57
C TYR A 31 10.03 -10.25 16.57
N GLN A 32 10.60 -10.82 15.52
CA GLN A 32 10.98 -10.08 14.33
C GLN A 32 9.77 -9.96 13.40
N ILE A 33 9.42 -8.75 13.00
CA ILE A 33 8.39 -8.49 11.99
C ILE A 33 9.02 -8.67 10.61
N LEU A 34 8.68 -9.76 9.94
CA LEU A 34 9.19 -10.10 8.62
C LEU A 34 8.43 -9.38 7.50
N GLN A 35 7.11 -9.26 7.64
CA GLN A 35 6.29 -8.52 6.69
C GLN A 35 4.98 -8.04 7.33
N MET A 36 4.58 -6.82 6.99
CA MET A 36 3.27 -6.27 7.33
C MET A 36 2.38 -6.21 6.09
N PHE A 37 1.14 -6.67 6.23
CA PHE A 37 0.07 -6.49 5.24
C PHE A 37 -0.98 -5.58 5.87
N PRO A 38 -0.87 -4.26 5.66
CA PRO A 38 -1.80 -3.32 6.27
C PRO A 38 -3.25 -3.54 5.80
N PHE A 39 -4.21 -3.03 6.59
CA PHE A 39 -5.62 -3.12 6.25
C PHE A 39 -5.93 -2.27 5.01
N THR A 40 -6.67 -2.84 4.06
CA THR A 40 -7.25 -2.13 2.93
C THR A 40 -8.76 -2.26 2.96
N SER A 41 -9.48 -1.25 2.48
CA SER A 41 -10.95 -1.33 2.34
C SER A 41 -11.38 -2.36 1.29
N GLU A 42 -10.50 -2.63 0.33
CA GLU A 42 -10.70 -3.59 -0.75
C GLU A 42 -10.60 -5.03 -0.23
N THR A 43 -9.50 -5.36 0.44
CA THR A 43 -9.29 -6.71 0.99
C THR A 43 -10.02 -6.95 2.31
N LYS A 44 -10.46 -5.89 3.01
CA LYS A 44 -11.13 -5.93 4.33
C LYS A 44 -10.40 -6.80 5.37
N ARG A 45 -9.08 -6.93 5.23
CA ARG A 45 -8.22 -7.76 6.09
C ARG A 45 -6.84 -7.14 6.22
N MET A 46 -6.13 -7.50 7.28
CA MET A 46 -4.73 -7.18 7.49
C MET A 46 -3.99 -8.40 8.02
N GLY A 47 -2.71 -8.50 7.71
CA GLY A 47 -1.87 -9.61 8.13
C GLY A 47 -0.49 -9.18 8.58
N ILE A 48 0.20 -10.09 9.23
CA ILE A 48 1.59 -9.92 9.67
C ILE A 48 2.28 -11.28 9.62
N ILE A 49 3.48 -11.30 9.05
CA ILE A 49 4.39 -12.44 9.18
C ILE A 49 5.42 -12.04 10.23
N ILE A 50 5.52 -12.85 11.28
CA ILE A 50 6.51 -12.69 12.34
C ILE A 50 7.39 -13.93 12.42
N ARG A 51 8.61 -13.74 12.90
CA ARG A 51 9.49 -14.81 13.36
C ARG A 51 9.69 -14.66 14.85
N ASP A 52 9.41 -15.72 15.59
CA ASP A 52 9.76 -15.82 17.01
C ASP A 52 11.28 -15.97 17.13
N GLU A 53 11.94 -15.08 17.87
CA GLU A 53 13.41 -15.11 18.02
C GLU A 53 13.91 -16.26 18.91
N GLN A 54 13.03 -16.86 19.74
CA GLN A 54 13.39 -17.98 20.60
C GLN A 54 13.25 -19.32 19.86
N THR A 55 12.14 -19.51 19.16
CA THR A 55 11.84 -20.79 18.48
C THR A 55 12.26 -20.81 17.01
N ASN A 56 12.57 -19.65 16.41
CA ASN A 56 12.73 -19.45 14.97
C ASN A 56 11.51 -19.82 14.13
N GLU A 57 10.33 -20.05 14.74
CA GLU A 57 9.11 -20.32 14.01
C GLU A 57 8.64 -19.08 13.24
N ILE A 58 8.27 -19.28 11.98
CA ILE A 58 7.67 -18.24 11.14
C ILE A 58 6.15 -18.41 11.15
N ILE A 59 5.44 -17.38 11.58
CA ILE A 59 4.00 -17.42 11.75
C ILE A 59 3.36 -16.28 10.96
N PHE A 60 2.39 -16.64 10.13
CA PHE A 60 1.50 -15.69 9.47
C PHE A 60 0.19 -15.56 10.26
N TYR A 61 -0.08 -14.36 10.75
CA TYR A 61 -1.37 -13.99 11.31
C TYR A 61 -2.16 -13.16 10.32
N LEU A 62 -3.45 -13.43 10.21
CA LEU A 62 -4.38 -12.68 9.37
C LEU A 62 -5.63 -12.36 10.20
N LYS A 63 -6.11 -11.11 10.15
CA LYS A 63 -7.39 -10.72 10.74
C LYS A 63 -8.22 -9.89 9.77
N GLY A 64 -9.52 -10.13 9.71
CA GLY A 64 -10.40 -9.42 8.78
C GLY A 64 -11.88 -9.67 9.03
N ALA A 65 -12.70 -9.10 8.15
CA ALA A 65 -14.14 -9.34 8.13
C ALA A 65 -14.43 -10.84 7.86
N ASP A 66 -15.45 -11.36 8.52
CA ASP A 66 -15.93 -12.74 8.39
C ASP A 66 -16.15 -13.16 6.93
N VAL A 67 -16.87 -12.34 6.15
CA VAL A 67 -17.17 -12.59 4.73
C VAL A 67 -15.92 -12.79 3.86
N VAL A 68 -14.79 -12.17 4.22
CA VAL A 68 -13.53 -12.36 3.48
C VAL A 68 -12.71 -13.49 4.07
N MET A 69 -12.71 -13.62 5.40
CA MET A 69 -11.87 -14.60 6.10
C MET A 69 -12.34 -16.05 5.87
N GLN A 70 -13.63 -16.28 5.59
CA GLN A 70 -14.21 -17.60 5.32
C GLN A 70 -13.47 -18.40 4.23
N SER A 71 -12.90 -17.74 3.21
CA SER A 71 -12.17 -18.42 2.13
C SER A 71 -10.71 -18.75 2.49
N PHE A 72 -10.18 -18.22 3.59
CA PHE A 72 -8.81 -18.45 4.05
C PHE A 72 -8.71 -19.39 5.24
N VAL A 73 -9.81 -19.58 5.97
CA VAL A 73 -9.90 -20.52 7.08
C VAL A 73 -10.45 -21.85 6.58
N GLN A 74 -10.15 -22.92 7.32
CA GLN A 74 -10.80 -24.19 7.08
C GLN A 74 -12.31 -24.03 7.29
N TYR A 75 -13.10 -24.47 6.32
CA TYR A 75 -14.55 -24.39 6.39
C TYR A 75 -15.06 -25.03 7.69
N ASN A 76 -15.89 -24.29 8.41
CA ASN A 76 -16.55 -24.73 9.62
C ASN A 76 -17.89 -24.01 9.76
N ASP A 77 -18.99 -24.77 9.77
CA ASP A 77 -20.36 -24.24 9.90
C ASP A 77 -20.52 -23.34 11.14
N TRP A 78 -19.81 -23.69 12.22
CA TRP A 78 -19.83 -22.95 13.48
C TRP A 78 -19.37 -21.50 13.32
N LEU A 79 -18.35 -21.22 12.49
CA LEU A 79 -17.82 -19.87 12.35
C LEU A 79 -18.87 -18.91 11.78
N GLN A 80 -19.62 -19.36 10.77
CA GLN A 80 -20.63 -18.54 10.13
C GLN A 80 -21.82 -18.28 11.06
N GLU A 81 -22.25 -19.31 11.80
CA GLU A 81 -23.34 -19.20 12.76
C GLU A 81 -22.99 -18.22 13.90
N GLU A 82 -21.81 -18.37 14.52
CA GLU A 82 -21.39 -17.49 15.61
C GLU A 82 -21.18 -16.04 15.16
N CYS A 83 -20.55 -15.82 13.99
CA CYS A 83 -20.43 -14.47 13.45
C CYS A 83 -21.81 -13.83 13.22
N SER A 84 -22.79 -14.61 12.78
CA SER A 84 -24.17 -14.17 12.58
C SER A 84 -24.93 -13.91 13.88
N ASN A 85 -24.64 -14.68 14.95
CA ASN A 85 -25.18 -14.46 16.29
C ASN A 85 -24.66 -13.14 16.86
N MET A 86 -23.34 -12.95 16.89
CA MET A 86 -22.71 -11.74 17.42
C MET A 86 -23.12 -10.49 16.64
N ALA A 87 -23.27 -10.59 15.31
CA ALA A 87 -23.74 -9.48 14.49
C ALA A 87 -25.20 -9.10 14.81
N ARG A 88 -26.07 -10.08 15.12
CA ARG A 88 -27.46 -9.82 15.56
C ARG A 88 -27.53 -9.09 16.90
N GLU A 89 -26.54 -9.30 17.76
CA GLU A 89 -26.38 -8.55 19.02
C GLU A 89 -25.75 -7.16 18.82
N GLY A 90 -25.44 -6.76 17.58
CA GLY A 90 -24.85 -5.47 17.25
C GLY A 90 -23.34 -5.40 17.49
N LEU A 91 -22.67 -6.54 17.73
CA LEU A 91 -21.23 -6.60 17.95
C LEU A 91 -20.47 -6.58 16.61
N ARG A 92 -19.32 -5.89 16.58
CA ARG A 92 -18.41 -5.94 15.44
C ARG A 92 -17.54 -7.19 15.55
N THR A 93 -17.66 -8.09 14.58
CA THR A 93 -16.90 -9.34 14.51
C THR A 93 -15.64 -9.18 13.66
N LEU A 94 -14.54 -9.78 14.10
CA LEU A 94 -13.33 -9.96 13.30
C LEU A 94 -12.87 -11.41 13.47
N VAL A 95 -12.58 -12.05 12.34
CA VAL A 95 -12.03 -13.41 12.34
C VAL A 95 -10.51 -13.30 12.31
N VAL A 96 -9.84 -14.08 13.15
CA VAL A 96 -8.38 -14.17 13.22
C VAL A 96 -7.95 -15.57 12.82
N ALA A 97 -6.99 -15.68 11.91
CA ALA A 97 -6.40 -16.92 11.46
C ALA A 97 -4.88 -16.92 11.70
N LYS A 98 -4.34 -18.09 12.02
CA LYS A 98 -2.90 -18.34 12.17
C LYS A 98 -2.49 -19.45 11.22
N LYS A 99 -1.36 -19.26 10.54
CA LYS A 99 -0.69 -20.32 9.76
C LYS A 99 0.80 -20.31 10.07
N THR A 100 1.34 -21.42 10.52
CA THR A 100 2.80 -21.61 10.62
C THR A 100 3.35 -21.83 9.21
N LEU A 101 4.36 -21.05 8.83
CA LEU A 101 5.02 -21.15 7.54
C LEU A 101 6.30 -21.96 7.68
N THR A 102 6.54 -22.84 6.73
CA THR A 102 7.86 -23.47 6.62
C THR A 102 8.86 -22.45 6.06
N PRO A 103 10.17 -22.61 6.36
CA PRO A 103 11.20 -21.74 5.81
C PRO A 103 11.15 -21.63 4.28
N GLU A 104 10.87 -22.74 3.58
CA GLU A 104 10.81 -22.79 2.11
C GLU A 104 9.64 -21.96 1.56
N HIS A 105 8.46 -22.04 2.18
CA HIS A 105 7.32 -21.23 1.78
C HIS A 105 7.57 -19.74 1.99
N TYR A 106 8.22 -19.38 3.10
CA TYR A 106 8.60 -17.98 3.34
C TYR A 106 9.66 -17.51 2.34
N GLN A 107 10.64 -18.36 2.02
CA GLN A 107 11.67 -18.07 1.03
C GLN A 107 11.10 -17.83 -0.37
N ASP A 108 10.16 -18.67 -0.85
CA ASP A 108 9.50 -18.45 -2.14
C ASP A 108 8.73 -17.11 -2.16
N PHE A 109 8.01 -16.81 -1.08
CA PHE A 109 7.33 -15.51 -0.95
C PHE A 109 8.32 -14.34 -1.00
N GLU A 110 9.41 -14.41 -0.22
CA GLU A 110 10.44 -13.38 -0.17
C GLU A 110 11.12 -13.19 -1.54
N GLN A 111 11.43 -14.28 -2.25
CA GLN A 111 12.02 -14.22 -3.59
C GLN A 111 11.11 -13.48 -4.58
N ARG A 112 9.80 -13.70 -4.55
CA ARG A 112 8.86 -12.96 -5.39
C ARG A 112 8.82 -11.48 -5.04
N LEU A 113 8.84 -11.14 -3.75
CA LEU A 113 8.89 -9.75 -3.29
C LEU A 113 10.23 -9.08 -3.66
N MET A 114 11.32 -9.82 -3.62
CA MET A 114 12.65 -9.36 -4.02
C MET A 114 12.69 -9.00 -5.51
N LYS A 115 12.03 -9.78 -6.38
CA LYS A 115 11.89 -9.45 -7.80
C LYS A 115 11.20 -8.10 -8.01
N VAL A 116 10.16 -7.79 -7.24
CA VAL A 116 9.49 -6.48 -7.32
C VAL A 116 10.46 -5.35 -6.94
N ARG A 117 11.20 -5.51 -5.85
CA ARG A 117 12.21 -4.53 -5.40
C ARG A 117 13.28 -4.31 -6.46
N GLN A 118 13.83 -5.38 -7.03
CA GLN A 118 14.82 -5.32 -8.10
C GLN A 118 14.28 -4.62 -9.35
N THR A 119 13.05 -4.93 -9.76
CA THR A 119 12.42 -4.26 -10.90
C THR A 119 12.27 -2.76 -10.65
N LEU A 120 11.80 -2.35 -9.46
CA LEU A 120 11.69 -0.93 -9.10
C LEU A 120 13.06 -0.22 -9.11
N GLU A 121 14.10 -0.89 -8.62
CA GLU A 121 15.48 -0.37 -8.67
C GLU A 121 15.99 -0.21 -10.11
N ILE A 122 15.76 -1.20 -10.98
CA ILE A 122 16.14 -1.15 -12.41
C ILE A 122 15.42 0.00 -13.11
N LEU A 123 14.10 0.14 -12.90
CA LEU A 123 13.31 1.22 -13.47
C LEU A 123 13.85 2.58 -13.03
N ARG A 124 14.13 2.75 -11.73
CA ARG A 124 14.70 3.99 -11.20
C ARG A 124 16.08 4.29 -11.79
N ASN A 125 16.95 3.28 -11.89
CA ASN A 125 18.28 3.43 -12.48
C ASN A 125 18.22 3.76 -13.98
N ALA A 126 17.16 3.34 -14.68
CA ALA A 126 16.86 3.72 -16.06
C ALA A 126 16.26 5.13 -16.19
N GLY A 127 16.11 5.87 -15.09
CA GLY A 127 15.50 7.20 -15.06
C GLY A 127 13.97 7.20 -15.11
N ILE A 128 13.32 6.05 -14.94
CA ILE A 128 11.86 5.92 -14.92
C ILE A 128 11.37 6.25 -13.51
N LYS A 129 10.52 7.26 -13.39
CA LYS A 129 9.88 7.66 -12.14
C LYS A 129 8.62 6.85 -11.92
N VAL A 130 8.54 6.17 -10.77
CA VAL A 130 7.41 5.31 -10.44
C VAL A 130 6.49 6.02 -9.45
N TRP A 131 5.21 6.09 -9.80
CA TRP A 131 4.16 6.70 -8.98
C TRP A 131 3.19 5.61 -8.53
N MET A 132 2.74 5.67 -7.29
CA MET A 132 1.77 4.72 -6.72
C MET A 132 0.44 5.44 -6.49
N LEU A 133 -0.62 4.98 -7.17
CA LEU A 133 -1.98 5.49 -7.00
C LEU A 133 -2.87 4.40 -6.39
N THR A 134 -3.23 4.56 -5.13
CA THR A 134 -4.02 3.55 -4.39
C THR A 134 -5.30 4.15 -3.78
N GLY A 135 -6.33 3.32 -3.67
CA GLY A 135 -7.54 3.61 -2.89
C GLY A 135 -7.34 3.48 -1.38
N ASP A 136 -6.15 3.05 -0.95
CA ASP A 136 -5.85 2.77 0.45
C ASP A 136 -5.66 4.00 1.32
N LYS A 137 -5.73 3.76 2.64
CA LYS A 137 -5.37 4.75 3.65
C LYS A 137 -3.88 5.07 3.59
N LEU A 138 -3.55 6.26 4.09
CA LEU A 138 -2.20 6.81 4.04
C LEU A 138 -1.17 5.90 4.72
N GLU A 139 -1.51 5.33 5.87
CA GLU A 139 -0.63 4.47 6.65
C GLU A 139 -0.28 3.18 5.89
N THR A 140 -1.31 2.58 5.26
CA THR A 140 -1.21 1.38 4.44
C THR A 140 -0.32 1.63 3.22
N ALA A 141 -0.60 2.69 2.46
CA ALA A 141 0.17 3.05 1.28
C ALA A 141 1.62 3.37 1.62
N THR A 142 1.87 4.11 2.71
CA THR A 142 3.22 4.43 3.21
C THR A 142 3.99 3.16 3.57
N CYS A 143 3.33 2.20 4.23
CA CYS A 143 3.93 0.92 4.58
C CYS A 143 4.32 0.10 3.33
N ILE A 144 3.43 0.05 2.34
CA ILE A 144 3.70 -0.63 1.06
C ILE A 144 4.85 0.05 0.34
N ALA A 145 4.84 1.37 0.20
CA ALA A 145 5.88 2.13 -0.49
C ALA A 145 7.28 1.93 0.14
N LYS A 146 7.36 1.85 1.48
CA LYS A 146 8.62 1.58 2.20
C LYS A 146 9.08 0.12 2.10
N SER A 147 8.14 -0.83 2.15
CA SER A 147 8.45 -2.27 2.14
C SER A 147 8.76 -2.81 0.74
N SER A 148 8.18 -2.21 -0.31
CA SER A 148 8.46 -2.50 -1.71
C SER A 148 9.73 -1.83 -2.24
N LYS A 149 10.35 -0.92 -1.46
CA LYS A 149 11.48 -0.08 -1.90
C LYS A 149 11.15 0.89 -3.04
N LEU A 150 9.87 1.19 -3.24
CA LEU A 150 9.45 2.32 -4.06
C LEU A 150 10.03 3.63 -3.51
N ILE A 151 9.95 3.81 -2.19
CA ILE A 151 10.67 4.84 -1.47
C ILE A 151 11.92 4.21 -0.87
N GLY A 152 13.09 4.67 -1.31
CA GLY A 152 14.38 4.20 -0.81
C GLY A 152 14.57 4.55 0.67
N ARG A 153 15.49 3.84 1.35
CA ARG A 153 15.77 4.12 2.78
C ARG A 153 16.40 5.51 2.98
N ASP A 154 17.12 5.99 1.97
CA ASP A 154 17.86 7.26 1.99
C ASP A 154 17.04 8.46 1.52
N HIS A 155 15.80 8.24 1.04
CA HIS A 155 14.94 9.33 0.58
C HIS A 155 14.12 9.88 1.74
N ASP A 156 14.11 11.21 1.85
CA ASP A 156 13.19 11.89 2.74
C ASP A 156 11.75 11.73 2.26
N ILE A 157 10.81 11.63 3.20
CA ILE A 157 9.39 11.54 2.91
C ILE A 157 8.72 12.84 3.37
N TYR A 158 8.01 13.49 2.46
CA TYR A 158 7.15 14.61 2.78
C TYR A 158 5.69 14.20 2.61
N THR A 159 4.91 14.32 3.67
CA THR A 159 3.49 13.97 3.65
C THR A 159 2.66 15.24 3.74
N PHE A 160 1.82 15.50 2.74
CA PHE A 160 0.90 16.63 2.77
C PHE A 160 -0.14 16.41 3.86
N LYS A 161 -0.36 17.44 4.66
CA LYS A 161 -1.47 17.49 5.61
C LYS A 161 -2.79 17.66 4.85
N GLN A 162 -3.89 17.34 5.53
CA GLN A 162 -5.21 17.62 4.99
C GLN A 162 -5.37 19.14 4.84
N ILE A 163 -5.65 19.57 3.62
CA ILE A 163 -5.83 20.98 3.25
C ILE A 163 -7.31 21.23 2.96
N THR A 164 -7.79 22.41 3.34
CA THR A 164 -9.15 22.87 3.01
C THR A 164 -9.16 24.24 2.34
N THR A 165 -8.16 25.08 2.63
CA THR A 165 -8.08 26.45 2.13
C THR A 165 -6.98 26.63 1.08
N ARG A 166 -7.08 27.72 0.32
CA ARG A 166 -6.07 28.08 -0.69
C ARG A 166 -4.74 28.46 -0.06
N GLU A 167 -4.76 29.11 1.10
CA GLU A 167 -3.57 29.54 1.84
C GLU A 167 -2.79 28.34 2.37
N GLU A 168 -3.48 27.36 2.98
CA GLU A 168 -2.87 26.09 3.44
C GLU A 168 -2.22 25.34 2.27
N CYS A 169 -2.89 25.28 1.12
CA CYS A 169 -2.35 24.66 -0.08
C CYS A 169 -1.03 25.29 -0.51
N LEU A 170 -0.99 26.63 -0.57
CA LEU A 170 0.21 27.37 -0.96
C LEU A 170 1.35 27.15 0.06
N GLN A 171 1.03 27.09 1.35
CA GLN A 171 2.01 26.81 2.40
C GLN A 171 2.63 25.42 2.24
N GLU A 172 1.82 24.38 2.03
CA GLU A 172 2.31 23.01 1.83
C GLU A 172 3.15 22.88 0.55
N ILE A 173 2.72 23.47 -0.57
CA ILE A 173 3.50 23.49 -1.81
C ILE A 173 4.87 24.18 -1.59
N ASN A 174 4.89 25.31 -0.89
CA ASN A 174 6.13 26.03 -0.60
C ASN A 174 7.05 25.28 0.37
N MET A 175 6.48 24.60 1.37
CA MET A 175 7.25 23.74 2.28
C MET A 175 7.87 22.56 1.52
N PHE A 176 7.09 21.91 0.65
CA PHE A 176 7.58 20.81 -0.16
C PHE A 176 8.65 21.24 -1.17
N ARG A 177 8.48 22.41 -1.81
CA ARG A 177 9.47 22.99 -2.73
C ARG A 177 10.86 23.17 -2.11
N ARG A 178 10.95 23.34 -0.79
CA ARG A 178 12.23 23.47 -0.06
C ARG A 178 12.89 22.11 0.26
N LYS A 179 12.18 21.01 0.07
CA LYS A 179 12.67 19.66 0.32
C LYS A 179 13.26 19.09 -0.98
N ALA A 180 14.57 19.22 -1.13
CA ALA A 180 15.29 18.60 -2.23
C ALA A 180 15.19 17.07 -2.13
N ASP A 181 14.92 16.41 -3.26
CA ASP A 181 14.96 14.95 -3.42
C ASP A 181 14.02 14.14 -2.49
N ALA A 182 12.95 14.77 -1.98
CA ALA A 182 11.97 14.10 -1.14
C ALA A 182 10.88 13.39 -1.96
N CYS A 183 10.49 12.19 -1.52
CA CYS A 183 9.30 11.50 -2.01
C CYS A 183 8.03 12.13 -1.41
N LEU A 184 7.00 12.27 -2.24
CA LEU A 184 5.72 12.86 -1.82
C LEU A 184 4.70 11.78 -1.45
N ILE A 185 4.01 11.97 -0.33
CA ILE A 185 2.79 11.24 0.01
C ILE A 185 1.64 12.24 0.17
N ILE A 186 0.55 12.05 -0.58
CA ILE A 186 -0.60 12.95 -0.61
C ILE A 186 -1.90 12.14 -0.66
N THR A 187 -2.99 12.67 -0.10
CA THR A 187 -4.33 12.06 -0.21
C THR A 187 -5.08 12.59 -1.44
N GLY A 188 -5.98 11.80 -2.01
CA GLY A 188 -6.74 12.17 -3.21
C GLY A 188 -7.54 13.46 -3.03
N ASP A 189 -8.19 13.65 -1.88
CA ASP A 189 -8.92 14.88 -1.56
C ASP A 189 -7.99 16.10 -1.54
N THR A 190 -6.82 15.96 -0.90
CA THR A 190 -5.82 17.04 -0.82
C THR A 190 -5.23 17.34 -2.19
N LEU A 191 -4.93 16.31 -2.99
CA LEU A 191 -4.47 16.45 -4.36
C LEU A 191 -5.51 17.22 -5.19
N GLN A 192 -6.79 16.87 -5.10
CA GLN A 192 -7.85 17.54 -5.84
C GLN A 192 -7.95 19.04 -5.52
N ILE A 193 -7.81 19.40 -4.23
CA ILE A 193 -7.80 20.80 -3.80
C ILE A 193 -6.55 21.53 -4.29
N CYS A 194 -5.39 20.88 -4.27
CA CYS A 194 -4.17 21.47 -4.79
C CYS A 194 -4.26 21.69 -6.31
N LEU A 195 -4.85 20.75 -7.04
CA LEU A 195 -5.08 20.86 -8.48
C LEU A 195 -6.09 21.97 -8.81
N SER A 196 -7.13 22.18 -7.99
CA SER A 196 -8.11 23.24 -8.26
C SER A 196 -7.55 24.66 -8.10
N PHE A 197 -6.60 24.86 -7.18
CA PHE A 197 -6.02 26.18 -6.93
C PHE A 197 -4.68 26.44 -7.62
N TYR A 198 -3.80 25.43 -7.71
CA TYR A 198 -2.42 25.56 -8.15
C TYR A 198 -1.99 24.37 -9.03
N GLU A 199 -2.83 23.96 -9.99
CA GLU A 199 -2.60 22.81 -10.90
C GLU A 199 -1.18 22.78 -11.47
N ARG A 200 -0.77 23.87 -12.12
CA ARG A 200 0.52 23.97 -12.81
C ARG A 200 1.69 23.90 -11.84
N ASP A 201 1.68 24.73 -10.79
CA ASP A 201 2.76 24.80 -9.81
C ASP A 201 2.98 23.46 -9.09
N LEU A 202 1.88 22.76 -8.76
CA LEU A 202 1.95 21.44 -8.15
C LEU A 202 2.56 20.44 -9.14
N MET A 203 2.01 20.34 -10.36
CA MET A 203 2.47 19.34 -11.34
C MET A 203 3.93 19.52 -11.73
N GLU A 204 4.39 20.75 -11.97
CA GLU A 204 5.80 21.05 -12.27
C GLU A 204 6.73 20.65 -11.13
N LEU A 205 6.27 20.71 -9.88
CA LEU A 205 7.00 20.28 -8.70
C LEU A 205 7.01 18.74 -8.54
N ILE A 206 5.83 18.10 -8.60
CA ILE A 206 5.71 16.67 -8.27
C ILE A 206 6.25 15.75 -9.38
N ILE A 207 6.26 16.18 -10.64
CA ILE A 207 6.93 15.48 -11.75
C ILE A 207 8.44 15.34 -11.50
N GLN A 208 9.03 16.24 -10.72
CA GLN A 208 10.46 16.19 -10.39
C GLN A 208 10.78 15.19 -9.28
N CYS A 209 9.80 14.79 -8.46
CA CYS A 209 10.01 13.88 -7.34
C CYS A 209 10.55 12.50 -7.76
N PRO A 210 11.38 11.86 -6.93
CA PRO A 210 11.84 10.49 -7.17
C PRO A 210 10.70 9.47 -7.19
N ALA A 211 9.73 9.65 -6.30
CA ALA A 211 8.51 8.86 -6.22
C ALA A 211 7.38 9.69 -5.61
N VAL A 212 6.15 9.41 -6.04
CA VAL A 212 4.93 10.03 -5.51
C VAL A 212 3.92 8.93 -5.17
N VAL A 213 3.32 9.01 -4.00
CA VAL A 213 2.28 8.10 -3.52
C VAL A 213 1.00 8.89 -3.27
N VAL A 214 -0.03 8.62 -4.06
CA VAL A 214 -1.37 9.20 -3.88
C VAL A 214 -2.28 8.15 -3.25
N CYS A 215 -2.81 8.48 -2.07
CA CYS A 215 -3.63 7.60 -1.24
C CYS A 215 -5.11 7.97 -1.39
N ARG A 216 -6.04 7.05 -1.14
CA ARG A 216 -7.50 7.26 -1.25
C ARG A 216 -7.93 7.85 -2.60
N CYS A 217 -7.34 7.40 -3.70
CA CYS A 217 -7.74 7.83 -5.04
C CYS A 217 -9.07 7.17 -5.45
N SER A 218 -9.98 7.95 -6.04
CA SER A 218 -11.06 7.39 -6.85
C SER A 218 -10.54 6.88 -8.20
N PRO A 219 -11.24 5.94 -8.88
CA PRO A 219 -10.89 5.51 -10.24
C PRO A 219 -10.74 6.68 -11.23
N THR A 220 -11.63 7.67 -11.15
CA THR A 220 -11.59 8.87 -12.00
C THR A 220 -10.40 9.76 -11.71
N GLN A 221 -10.01 9.91 -10.44
CA GLN A 221 -8.81 10.66 -10.07
C GLN A 221 -7.54 10.00 -10.60
N LYS A 222 -7.45 8.66 -10.60
CA LYS A 222 -6.29 7.96 -11.15
C LYS A 222 -6.08 8.27 -12.64
N ALA A 223 -7.16 8.28 -13.43
CA ALA A 223 -7.12 8.65 -14.84
C ALA A 223 -6.71 10.13 -15.04
N ASN A 224 -7.28 11.05 -14.26
CA ASN A 224 -6.92 12.47 -14.32
C ASN A 224 -5.43 12.70 -14.03
N VAL A 225 -4.83 11.99 -13.06
CA VAL A 225 -3.38 12.08 -12.80
C VAL A 225 -2.56 11.70 -14.04
N VAL A 226 -2.95 10.65 -14.77
CA VAL A 226 -2.27 10.25 -16.01
C VAL A 226 -2.37 11.34 -17.08
N GLU A 227 -3.54 11.95 -17.26
CA GLU A 227 -3.74 13.06 -18.20
C GLU A 227 -2.90 14.28 -17.82
N LEU A 228 -2.83 14.62 -16.54
CA LEU A 228 -2.02 15.72 -16.03
C LEU A 228 -0.52 15.46 -16.22
N LEU A 229 -0.05 14.24 -16.01
CA LEU A 229 1.34 13.85 -16.29
C LEU A 229 1.69 14.02 -17.78
N LYS A 230 0.75 13.72 -18.68
CA LYS A 230 0.92 13.94 -20.12
C LYS A 230 0.87 15.41 -20.50
N LYS A 231 0.02 16.20 -19.85
CA LYS A 231 -0.17 17.64 -20.09
C LYS A 231 1.03 18.48 -19.61
N TYR A 232 1.55 18.19 -18.42
CA TYR A 232 2.62 18.96 -17.79
C TYR A 232 3.99 18.31 -17.93
N GLY A 233 4.05 17.04 -18.34
CA GLY A 233 5.28 16.42 -18.80
C GLY A 233 5.77 17.07 -20.10
N ASN A 234 7.10 17.13 -20.28
CA ASN A 234 7.66 17.54 -21.57
C ASN A 234 7.17 16.59 -22.69
N GLN A 235 7.16 17.04 -23.95
CA GLN A 235 6.63 16.26 -25.09
C GLN A 235 7.23 14.84 -25.28
N ARG A 236 8.37 14.56 -24.64
CA ARG A 236 9.06 13.26 -24.65
C ARG A 236 8.65 12.32 -23.52
N VAL A 237 7.91 12.80 -22.52
CA VAL A 237 7.41 11.97 -21.43
C VAL A 237 6.37 11.01 -22.01
N ARG A 238 6.50 9.73 -21.64
CA ARG A 238 5.53 8.69 -21.93
C ARG A 238 5.08 8.10 -20.61
N VAL A 239 3.78 7.97 -20.44
CA VAL A 239 3.19 7.44 -19.21
C VAL A 239 2.79 5.99 -19.44
N CYS A 240 3.32 5.10 -18.60
CA CYS A 240 2.89 3.72 -18.52
C CYS A 240 2.04 3.54 -17.26
N ALA A 241 0.85 2.97 -17.40
CA ALA A 241 -0.05 2.68 -16.28
C ALA A 241 -0.18 1.17 -16.11
N ILE A 242 -0.04 0.70 -14.87
CA ILE A 242 -0.15 -0.72 -14.50
C ILE A 242 -1.27 -0.85 -13.45
N GLY A 243 -2.16 -1.83 -13.63
CA GLY A 243 -3.24 -2.12 -12.67
C GLY A 243 -3.74 -3.55 -12.79
N ASP A 244 -4.44 -4.04 -11.76
CA ASP A 244 -4.88 -5.43 -11.64
C ASP A 244 -6.41 -5.62 -11.58
N GLY A 245 -7.19 -4.53 -11.55
CA GLY A 245 -8.64 -4.59 -11.45
C GLY A 245 -9.41 -3.53 -12.24
N GLY A 246 -10.75 -3.65 -12.21
CA GLY A 246 -11.68 -2.75 -12.90
C GLY A 246 -11.56 -1.27 -12.50
N ASN A 247 -11.06 -1.01 -11.29
CA ASN A 247 -10.82 0.35 -10.78
C ASN A 247 -9.67 1.08 -11.50
N ASP A 248 -8.82 0.35 -12.22
CA ASP A 248 -7.66 0.90 -12.91
C ASP A 248 -7.88 1.04 -14.42
N VAL A 249 -9.02 0.56 -14.95
CA VAL A 249 -9.29 0.55 -16.39
C VAL A 249 -9.18 1.94 -17.01
N SER A 250 -9.81 2.95 -16.40
CA SER A 250 -9.74 4.33 -16.90
C SER A 250 -8.31 4.88 -16.88
N MET A 251 -7.52 4.54 -15.86
CA MET A 251 -6.12 4.94 -15.75
C MET A 251 -5.25 4.29 -16.83
N ILE A 252 -5.44 2.98 -17.05
CA ILE A 252 -4.74 2.18 -18.06
C ILE A 252 -5.06 2.69 -19.47
N GLN A 253 -6.32 3.01 -19.76
CA GLN A 253 -6.75 3.51 -21.07
C GLN A 253 -6.27 4.94 -21.36
N SER A 254 -6.04 5.76 -20.34
CA SER A 254 -5.58 7.15 -20.51
C SER A 254 -4.07 7.25 -20.76
N ALA A 255 -3.32 6.20 -20.39
CA ALA A 255 -1.88 6.12 -20.52
C ALA A 255 -1.42 5.91 -21.97
N ASP A 256 -0.16 6.20 -22.26
CA ASP A 256 0.42 5.91 -23.58
C ASP A 256 0.67 4.41 -23.74
N VAL A 257 0.96 3.72 -22.63
CA VAL A 257 1.05 2.26 -22.54
C VAL A 257 0.27 1.79 -21.32
N GLY A 258 -0.67 0.88 -21.53
CA GLY A 258 -1.45 0.25 -20.47
C GLY A 258 -1.01 -1.20 -20.24
N VAL A 259 -0.77 -1.58 -18.99
CA VAL A 259 -0.43 -2.97 -18.62
C VAL A 259 -1.43 -3.47 -17.57
N GLY A 260 -2.14 -4.54 -17.92
CA GLY A 260 -3.02 -5.24 -16.98
C GLY A 260 -2.32 -6.42 -16.32
N ILE A 261 -2.48 -6.57 -15.01
CA ILE A 261 -2.00 -7.73 -14.26
C ILE A 261 -3.14 -8.76 -14.17
N VAL A 262 -2.85 -10.00 -14.53
CA VAL A 262 -3.82 -11.10 -14.40
C VAL A 262 -3.77 -11.67 -12.98
N GLY A 263 -4.79 -11.36 -12.18
CA GLY A 263 -4.98 -11.93 -10.85
C GLY A 263 -5.83 -13.21 -10.84
N LYS A 264 -5.76 -13.99 -9.75
CA LYS A 264 -6.65 -15.15 -9.51
C LYS A 264 -8.09 -14.75 -9.13
N GLU A 265 -8.34 -13.48 -8.81
CA GLU A 265 -9.67 -12.98 -8.42
C GLU A 265 -10.52 -12.48 -9.61
N GLY A 266 -10.02 -12.57 -10.85
CA GLY A 266 -10.77 -12.28 -12.07
C GLY A 266 -9.91 -11.66 -13.17
N ILE A 267 -10.19 -11.99 -14.44
CA ILE A 267 -9.55 -11.37 -15.61
C ILE A 267 -10.28 -10.06 -15.90
N GLN A 268 -9.61 -8.92 -15.72
CA GLN A 268 -10.15 -7.61 -16.13
C GLN A 268 -9.17 -6.81 -17.00
N PHE A 269 -8.66 -7.50 -18.03
CA PHE A 269 -8.07 -6.99 -19.28
C PHE A 269 -6.54 -6.88 -19.35
N CYS A 270 -6.05 -7.21 -20.56
CA CYS A 270 -4.69 -7.13 -21.05
C CYS A 270 -4.77 -6.55 -22.46
N PHE A 271 -4.01 -5.51 -22.77
CA PHE A 271 -3.73 -5.13 -24.15
C PHE A 271 -2.27 -4.67 -24.28
N LEU A 272 -1.48 -5.48 -24.98
CA LEU A 272 -0.21 -5.09 -25.57
C LEU A 272 -0.49 -4.66 -27.01
N ILE A 273 -0.18 -3.41 -27.37
CA ILE A 273 0.03 -3.01 -28.76
C ILE A 273 1.34 -2.25 -28.85
N PHE A 274 2.33 -2.82 -29.55
CA PHE A 274 3.51 -2.12 -30.03
C PHE A 274 3.67 -2.35 -31.54
N ASN A 275 4.16 -1.30 -32.21
CA ASN A 275 4.46 -1.05 -33.64
C ASN A 275 3.35 -0.36 -34.45
N GLU A 276 3.62 0.67 -35.27
CA GLU A 276 4.86 1.05 -35.99
C GLU A 276 5.16 2.57 -35.82
N SER A 277 6.35 3.16 -36.05
CA SER A 277 7.41 2.86 -37.03
C SER A 277 8.77 3.39 -36.54
N PHE A 278 9.80 2.56 -36.61
CA PHE A 278 11.16 3.00 -36.89
C PHE A 278 11.31 3.00 -38.41
N ALA A 279 11.48 4.18 -38.99
CA ALA A 279 12.14 4.43 -40.27
C ALA A 279 12.79 5.81 -40.20
#